data_AF-A0A061GL59-F1
#
_entry.id   AF-A0A061GL59-F1
#
_cell.length_a   1.000
_cell.length_b   1.000
_cell.length_c   1.000
_cell.angle_alpha   90.00
_cell.angle_beta   90.00
_cell.angle_gamma   90.00
#
_symmetry.space_group_name_H-M   'P 1'
#
loop_
_entity.id
_entity.type
_entity.pdbx_description
1 polymer ?
#
loop_
_entity_poly.entity_id
_entity_poly.type
_entity_poly.pdbx_seq_one_letter_code
_entity_poly.pdbx_strand_id
1 'polypeptide(L)'
;MNVGNANFLPLLKRLDECISYVENNPQYAESSVYLLKFRQLQSRALGMIRSHVLSVLKSASSQVQAAIRSSGGNKASLSEGVEASVIYVRFKAAASELKPVLEEIESRASRKEYIHVLAECHKLYCEQRLSLIKGIVHQRISEFAKKEGLPSLTRSGCAYLMQVCQLEHQLFDHFFPSSSEDVSSLAPLIDPLSTYLYDTLRPKLIHETNVDFLCELVDILKVEVLGEQLSRRSESLAGLRPTLERILADVHERLTFRARTHIRDEIANYIPSDEDLNYPAKLEQSADVKSETASPDANPDVFKTWYPPLEKTISVLSKLYRCLEPAVFTGLAQEAVEVCSVSIQKASKLIVKRSTPMDGQLFLIKHLLILREQIAPFDIEFSVTHKELDFSHLLEHLRRILRGQASLFDWSRSTSLARTLSPRVLESQVDAKKVTAVKVALSSGTQNQKIDSVMAKPLKEQAFATPEKVAELVQKVKSAIQQELPVVMGKMKLYLQNPSTRTILFKPIKTNIVEAHVQVQSLLKAEYSPEEKRTINMVSIPELEAELDNLL
;
A
#
# COMPACT_ATOMS: atom_id res chain seq x y z
N MET A 1 -33.69 44.32 -38.96
CA MET A 1 -32.62 44.58 -37.98
C MET A 1 -31.70 43.38 -37.94
N ASN A 2 -30.40 43.57 -38.09
CA ASN A 2 -29.39 42.51 -37.94
C ASN A 2 -28.62 42.75 -36.63
N VAL A 3 -28.09 41.70 -36.01
CA VAL A 3 -27.31 41.78 -34.76
C VAL A 3 -26.05 42.62 -34.95
N GLY A 4 -25.43 42.59 -36.13
CA GLY A 4 -24.28 43.44 -36.47
C GLY A 4 -24.59 44.92 -36.74
N ASN A 5 -25.84 45.37 -36.54
CA ASN A 5 -26.16 46.80 -36.63
C ASN A 5 -25.77 47.49 -35.31
N ALA A 6 -25.03 48.60 -35.38
CA ALA A 6 -24.60 49.39 -34.22
C ALA A 6 -25.76 49.79 -33.28
N ASN A 7 -26.97 49.93 -33.82
CA ASN A 7 -28.15 50.29 -33.03
C ASN A 7 -28.82 49.10 -32.31
N PHE A 8 -28.44 47.86 -32.60
CA PHE A 8 -29.09 46.68 -32.04
C PHE A 8 -28.87 46.55 -30.52
N LEU A 9 -27.62 46.64 -30.04
CA LEU A 9 -27.28 46.52 -28.62
C LEU A 9 -27.85 47.67 -27.76
N PRO A 10 -27.80 48.95 -28.20
CA PRO A 10 -28.49 50.04 -27.51
C PRO A 10 -30.00 49.86 -27.44
N LEU A 11 -30.65 49.36 -28.50
CA LEU A 11 -32.09 49.11 -28.48
C LEU A 11 -32.46 47.95 -27.55
N LEU A 12 -31.63 46.90 -27.48
CA LEU A 12 -31.81 45.82 -26.52
C LEU A 12 -31.67 46.33 -25.08
N LYS A 13 -30.70 47.22 -24.80
CA LYS A 13 -30.56 47.88 -23.50
C LYS A 13 -31.80 48.73 -23.16
N ARG A 14 -32.31 49.51 -24.11
CA ARG A 14 -33.54 50.28 -23.91
C ARG A 14 -34.73 49.37 -23.63
N LEU A 15 -34.84 48.23 -24.31
CA LEU A 15 -35.89 47.25 -24.07
C LEU A 15 -35.80 46.67 -22.65
N ASP A 16 -34.58 46.39 -22.19
CA ASP A 16 -34.30 45.94 -20.83
C ASP A 16 -34.69 46.95 -19.74
N GLU A 17 -34.48 48.24 -20.01
CA GLU A 17 -34.90 49.36 -19.15
C GLU A 17 -36.42 49.51 -19.16
N CYS A 18 -37.07 49.40 -20.32
CA CYS A 18 -38.54 49.42 -20.43
C CYS A 18 -39.19 48.27 -19.66
N ILE A 19 -38.64 47.06 -19.73
CA ILE A 19 -39.14 45.91 -18.96
C ILE A 19 -39.05 46.21 -17.46
N SER A 20 -37.89 46.63 -16.97
CA SER A 20 -37.70 46.94 -15.55
C SER A 20 -38.61 48.07 -15.07
N TYR A 21 -38.82 49.09 -15.90
CA TYR A 21 -39.72 50.20 -15.59
C TYR A 21 -41.18 49.74 -15.43
N VAL A 22 -41.67 48.89 -16.35
CA VAL A 22 -43.05 48.38 -16.30
C VAL A 22 -43.24 47.41 -15.13
N GLU A 23 -42.24 46.58 -14.82
CA GLU A 23 -42.26 45.68 -13.65
C GLU A 23 -42.34 46.44 -12.33
N ASN A 24 -41.66 47.58 -12.22
CA ASN A 24 -41.69 48.43 -11.04
C ASN A 24 -42.96 49.29 -10.92
N ASN A 25 -43.78 49.36 -11.97
CA ASN A 25 -45.01 50.16 -12.01
C ASN A 25 -46.22 49.34 -12.52
N PRO A 26 -46.64 48.28 -11.79
CA PRO A 26 -47.74 47.41 -12.20
C PRO A 26 -49.12 48.11 -12.23
N GLN A 27 -49.26 49.23 -11.51
CA GLN A 27 -50.50 50.01 -11.38
C GLN A 27 -50.87 50.85 -12.62
N TYR A 28 -49.96 50.97 -13.59
CA TYR A 28 -50.22 51.77 -14.79
C TYR A 28 -51.15 51.06 -15.78
N ALA A 29 -51.90 51.85 -16.54
CA ALA A 29 -52.85 51.35 -17.53
C ALA A 29 -52.13 50.44 -18.55
N GLU A 30 -52.72 49.27 -18.81
CA GLU A 30 -52.20 48.25 -19.75
C GLU A 30 -50.78 47.74 -19.45
N SER A 31 -50.24 47.98 -18.25
CA SER A 31 -48.88 47.60 -17.85
C SER A 31 -48.56 46.13 -18.13
N SER A 32 -49.47 45.21 -17.78
CA SER A 32 -49.32 43.77 -18.04
C SER A 32 -49.24 43.40 -19.52
N VAL A 33 -49.96 44.11 -20.40
CA VAL A 33 -49.96 43.87 -21.85
C VAL A 33 -48.66 44.33 -22.47
N TYR A 34 -48.16 45.52 -22.09
CA TYR A 34 -46.87 46.03 -22.57
C TYR A 34 -45.72 45.17 -22.07
N LEU A 35 -45.76 44.72 -20.80
CA LEU A 35 -44.74 43.82 -20.26
C LEU A 35 -44.61 42.55 -21.09
N LEU A 36 -45.74 41.89 -21.41
CA LEU A 36 -45.74 40.68 -22.23
C LEU A 36 -45.18 40.93 -23.64
N LYS A 37 -45.55 42.04 -24.27
CA LYS A 37 -45.01 42.45 -25.58
C LYS A 37 -43.50 42.71 -25.52
N PHE A 38 -43.02 43.40 -24.49
CA PHE A 38 -41.59 43.68 -24.32
C PHE A 38 -40.79 42.40 -24.06
N ARG A 39 -41.29 41.48 -23.22
CA ARG A 39 -40.68 40.16 -23.00
C ARG A 39 -40.64 39.33 -24.28
N GLN A 40 -41.69 39.37 -25.11
CA GLN A 40 -41.69 38.70 -26.42
C GLN A 40 -40.64 39.28 -27.37
N LEU A 41 -40.51 40.61 -27.42
CA LEU A 41 -39.47 41.28 -28.20
C LEU A 41 -38.06 40.95 -27.69
N GLN A 42 -37.88 40.85 -26.37
CA GLN A 42 -36.60 40.50 -25.74
C GLN A 42 -36.21 39.06 -26.11
N SER A 43 -37.12 38.10 -25.95
CA SER A 43 -36.89 36.70 -26.36
C SER A 43 -36.54 36.60 -27.86
N ARG A 44 -37.23 37.34 -28.72
CA ARG A 44 -36.92 37.39 -30.16
C ARG A 44 -35.53 37.98 -30.43
N ALA A 45 -35.16 39.07 -29.76
CA ALA A 45 -33.85 39.70 -29.91
C ALA A 45 -32.73 38.75 -29.46
N LEU A 46 -32.88 38.11 -28.30
CA LEU A 46 -31.92 37.12 -27.80
C LEU A 46 -31.82 35.90 -28.73
N GLY A 47 -32.94 35.42 -29.28
CA GLY A 47 -32.95 34.36 -30.29
C GLY A 47 -32.22 34.73 -31.59
N MET A 48 -32.28 36.01 -31.98
CA MET A 48 -31.50 36.53 -33.10
C MET A 48 -30.00 36.53 -32.79
N ILE A 49 -29.60 36.91 -31.57
CA ILE A 49 -28.19 36.83 -31.13
C ILE A 49 -27.69 35.39 -31.17
N ARG A 50 -28.43 34.45 -30.56
CA ARG A 50 -28.10 33.02 -30.59
C ARG A 50 -27.90 32.50 -32.02
N SER A 51 -28.80 32.88 -32.93
CA SER A 51 -28.73 32.48 -34.34
C SER A 51 -27.51 33.09 -35.06
N HIS A 52 -27.16 34.34 -34.73
CA HIS A 52 -25.97 35.00 -35.27
C HIS A 52 -24.68 34.33 -34.77
N VAL A 53 -24.56 34.08 -33.46
CA VAL A 53 -23.43 33.35 -32.85
C VAL A 53 -23.26 32.00 -33.52
N LEU A 54 -24.35 31.23 -33.67
CA LEU A 54 -24.30 29.93 -34.35
C LEU A 54 -23.82 30.04 -35.81
N SER A 55 -24.28 31.06 -36.54
CA SER A 55 -23.89 31.27 -37.94
C SER A 55 -22.40 31.56 -38.07
N VAL A 56 -21.86 32.44 -37.22
CA VAL A 56 -20.43 32.80 -37.23
C VAL A 56 -19.58 31.60 -36.84
N LEU A 57 -19.95 30.86 -35.79
CA LEU A 57 -19.25 29.65 -35.36
C LEU A 57 -19.28 28.55 -36.45
N LYS A 58 -20.42 28.32 -37.10
CA LYS A 58 -20.53 27.35 -38.21
C LYS A 58 -19.70 27.75 -39.42
N SER A 59 -19.63 29.06 -39.73
CA SER A 59 -18.79 29.59 -40.79
C SER A 59 -17.31 29.32 -40.47
N ALA A 60 -16.86 29.63 -39.25
CA ALA A 60 -15.51 29.36 -38.80
C ALA A 60 -15.18 27.86 -38.85
N SER A 61 -16.06 26.99 -38.35
CA SER A 61 -15.92 25.53 -38.45
C SER A 61 -15.76 25.06 -39.89
N SER A 62 -16.59 25.56 -40.81
CA SER A 62 -16.56 25.18 -42.23
C SER A 62 -15.25 25.60 -42.90
N GLN A 63 -14.75 26.80 -42.57
CA GLN A 63 -13.46 27.28 -43.09
C GLN A 63 -12.28 26.46 -42.55
N VAL A 64 -12.31 26.07 -41.27
CA VAL A 64 -11.30 25.17 -40.67
C VAL A 64 -11.33 23.80 -41.36
N GLN A 65 -12.50 23.19 -41.53
CA GLN A 65 -12.64 21.90 -42.22
C GLN A 65 -12.17 21.97 -43.68
N ALA A 66 -12.50 23.04 -44.41
CA ALA A 66 -12.04 23.25 -45.77
C ALA A 66 -10.51 23.32 -45.85
N ALA A 67 -9.87 24.02 -44.91
CA ALA A 67 -8.42 24.11 -44.86
C ALA A 67 -7.74 22.78 -44.52
N ILE A 68 -8.27 22.03 -43.55
CA ILE A 68 -7.78 20.69 -43.20
C ILE A 68 -7.88 19.76 -44.43
N ARG A 69 -8.99 19.81 -45.16
CA ARG A 69 -9.17 19.02 -46.40
C ARG A 69 -8.19 19.44 -47.50
N SER A 70 -7.97 20.73 -47.69
CA SER A 70 -7.02 21.24 -48.70
C SER A 70 -5.57 20.89 -48.38
N SER A 71 -5.25 20.73 -47.09
CA SER A 71 -3.91 20.37 -46.62
C SER A 71 -3.68 18.85 -46.58
N GLY A 72 -4.75 18.05 -46.57
CA GLY A 72 -4.73 16.59 -46.43
C GLY A 72 -4.37 15.79 -47.69
N GLY A 73 -3.78 16.41 -48.71
CA GLY A 73 -3.32 15.72 -49.92
C GLY A 73 -2.11 14.80 -49.71
N ASN A 74 -1.32 15.02 -48.65
CA ASN A 74 -0.20 14.15 -48.27
C ASN A 74 -0.42 13.59 -46.86
N LYS A 75 -0.72 12.29 -46.77
CA LYS A 75 -0.89 11.51 -45.52
C LYS A 75 0.36 11.41 -44.63
N ALA A 76 1.39 12.22 -44.87
CA ALA A 76 2.62 12.23 -44.08
C ALA A 76 2.75 13.59 -43.38
N SER A 77 2.40 13.59 -42.09
CA SER A 77 2.75 14.61 -41.10
C SER A 77 2.55 16.07 -41.52
N LEU A 78 1.36 16.61 -41.31
CA LEU A 78 1.27 18.03 -40.99
C LEU A 78 1.96 18.24 -39.64
N SER A 79 2.93 19.16 -39.61
CA SER A 79 3.59 19.58 -38.37
C SER A 79 2.53 20.08 -37.38
N GLU A 80 2.59 19.61 -36.13
CA GLU A 80 1.70 19.97 -35.02
C GLU A 80 1.45 21.48 -34.90
N GLY A 81 2.47 22.30 -35.22
CA GLY A 81 2.37 23.76 -35.16
C GLY A 81 1.45 24.36 -36.22
N VAL A 82 1.36 23.74 -37.41
CA VAL A 82 0.57 24.27 -38.53
C VAL A 82 -0.92 23.96 -38.34
N GLU A 83 -1.26 22.76 -37.90
CA GLU A 83 -2.66 22.38 -37.60
C GLU A 83 -3.24 23.23 -36.47
N ALA A 84 -2.50 23.42 -35.38
CA ALA A 84 -2.91 24.30 -34.28
C ALA A 84 -3.09 25.75 -34.79
N SER A 85 -2.16 26.28 -35.58
CA SER A 85 -2.27 27.64 -36.11
C SER A 85 -3.56 27.84 -36.93
N VAL A 86 -3.92 26.89 -37.80
CA VAL A 86 -5.10 27.01 -38.67
C VAL A 86 -6.41 26.83 -37.91
N ILE A 87 -6.45 25.92 -36.93
CA ILE A 87 -7.66 25.62 -36.14
C ILE A 87 -7.99 26.76 -35.17
N TYR A 88 -6.98 27.37 -34.55
CA TYR A 88 -7.17 28.41 -33.53
C TYR A 88 -7.26 29.81 -34.12
N VAL A 89 -6.51 30.15 -35.17
CA VAL A 89 -6.51 31.52 -35.74
C VAL A 89 -7.87 31.90 -36.31
N ARG A 90 -8.55 31.00 -37.03
CA ARG A 90 -9.88 31.28 -37.58
C ARG A 90 -10.95 31.50 -36.50
N PHE A 91 -10.86 30.74 -35.42
CA PHE A 91 -11.75 30.93 -34.28
C PHE A 91 -11.42 32.20 -33.51
N LYS A 92 -10.15 32.62 -33.40
CA LYS A 92 -9.79 33.94 -32.83
C LYS A 92 -10.34 35.10 -33.66
N ALA A 93 -10.37 34.99 -34.98
CA ALA A 93 -11.02 35.98 -35.84
C ALA A 93 -12.54 36.03 -35.59
N ALA A 94 -13.20 34.87 -35.50
CA ALA A 94 -14.61 34.77 -35.13
C ALA A 94 -14.89 35.32 -33.72
N ALA A 95 -13.97 35.11 -32.77
CA ALA A 95 -14.07 35.70 -31.43
C ALA A 95 -14.08 37.22 -31.51
N SER A 96 -13.20 37.81 -32.32
CA SER A 96 -13.11 39.27 -32.50
C SER A 96 -14.40 39.87 -33.08
N GLU A 97 -15.10 39.13 -33.95
CA GLU A 97 -16.40 39.52 -34.50
C GLU A 97 -17.53 39.46 -33.45
N LEU A 98 -17.56 38.39 -32.64
CA LEU A 98 -18.64 38.14 -31.68
C LEU A 98 -18.45 38.85 -30.33
N LYS A 99 -17.21 39.23 -29.99
CA LYS A 99 -16.82 39.85 -28.72
C LYS A 99 -17.76 40.96 -28.23
N PRO A 100 -18.09 42.01 -29.01
CA PRO A 100 -18.94 43.10 -28.52
C PRO A 100 -20.36 42.63 -28.16
N VAL A 101 -20.86 41.58 -28.79
CA VAL A 101 -22.19 41.03 -28.51
C VAL A 101 -22.15 40.12 -27.28
N LEU A 102 -21.10 39.31 -27.15
CA LEU A 102 -20.94 38.38 -26.03
C LEU A 102 -20.65 39.09 -24.72
N GLU A 103 -19.79 40.11 -24.71
CA GLU A 103 -19.51 40.93 -23.51
C GLU A 103 -20.77 41.65 -22.98
N GLU A 104 -21.63 42.12 -23.88
CA GLU A 104 -22.92 42.72 -23.52
C GLU A 104 -23.93 41.70 -22.97
N ILE A 105 -23.84 40.43 -23.37
CA ILE A 105 -24.64 39.35 -22.77
C ILE A 105 -24.08 38.98 -21.39
N GLU A 106 -22.76 38.82 -21.28
CA GLU A 106 -22.08 38.47 -20.02
C GLU A 106 -22.31 39.53 -18.94
N SER A 107 -22.17 40.81 -19.27
CA SER A 107 -22.42 41.91 -18.33
C SER A 107 -23.87 41.98 -17.82
N ARG A 108 -24.81 41.35 -18.54
CA ARG A 108 -26.24 41.28 -18.19
C ARG A 108 -26.66 39.93 -17.61
N ALA A 109 -25.71 39.03 -17.32
CA ALA A 109 -25.96 37.70 -16.77
C ALA A 109 -26.52 37.70 -15.33
N SER A 110 -26.90 38.85 -14.77
CA SER A 110 -27.75 38.93 -13.57
C SER A 110 -29.21 38.56 -13.83
N ARG A 111 -29.66 38.67 -15.10
CA ARG A 111 -31.04 38.39 -15.51
C ARG A 111 -31.17 36.96 -16.03
N LYS A 112 -32.26 36.26 -15.65
CA LYS A 112 -32.48 34.84 -15.97
C LYS A 112 -32.46 34.56 -17.47
N GLU A 113 -33.00 35.45 -18.28
CA GLU A 113 -33.09 35.30 -19.74
C GLU A 113 -31.70 35.34 -20.39
N TYR A 114 -30.80 36.18 -19.87
CA TYR A 114 -29.43 36.30 -20.34
C TYR A 114 -28.56 35.12 -19.90
N ILE A 115 -28.73 34.63 -18.66
CA ILE A 115 -28.08 33.39 -18.20
C ILE A 115 -28.42 32.22 -19.13
N HIS A 116 -29.70 32.06 -19.49
CA HIS A 116 -30.13 30.97 -20.36
C HIS A 116 -29.49 31.06 -21.76
N VAL A 117 -29.53 32.25 -22.38
CA VAL A 117 -28.98 32.45 -23.72
C VAL A 117 -27.46 32.36 -23.73
N LEU A 118 -26.79 32.80 -22.66
CA LEU A 118 -25.35 32.64 -22.48
C LEU A 118 -24.97 31.15 -22.39
N ALA A 119 -25.68 30.37 -21.58
CA ALA A 119 -25.47 28.92 -21.48
C ALA A 119 -25.71 28.21 -22.83
N GLU A 120 -26.72 28.64 -23.60
CA GLU A 120 -26.91 28.14 -24.97
C GLU A 120 -25.73 28.51 -25.88
N CYS A 121 -25.18 29.73 -25.77
CA CYS A 121 -24.00 30.13 -26.54
C CYS A 121 -22.76 29.30 -26.16
N HIS A 122 -22.52 29.04 -24.87
CA HIS A 122 -21.45 28.15 -24.41
C HIS A 122 -21.60 26.74 -25.00
N LYS A 123 -22.81 26.19 -24.97
CA LYS A 123 -23.10 24.87 -25.55
C LYS A 123 -22.85 24.84 -27.05
N LEU A 124 -23.33 25.83 -27.80
CA LEU A 124 -23.12 25.93 -29.24
C LEU A 124 -21.63 26.05 -29.59
N TYR A 125 -20.86 26.83 -28.82
CA TYR A 125 -19.40 26.88 -28.95
C TYR A 125 -18.78 25.50 -28.74
N CYS A 126 -19.09 24.84 -27.63
CA CYS A 126 -18.55 23.53 -27.29
C CYS A 126 -18.86 22.47 -28.36
N GLU A 127 -20.11 22.43 -28.86
CA GLU A 127 -20.52 21.51 -29.92
C GLU A 127 -19.72 21.72 -31.21
N GLN A 128 -19.55 22.98 -31.64
CA GLN A 128 -18.78 23.30 -32.85
C GLN A 128 -17.31 22.93 -32.68
N ARG A 129 -16.68 23.27 -31.54
CA ARG A 129 -15.29 22.92 -31.25
C ARG A 129 -15.08 21.41 -31.16
N LEU A 130 -15.96 20.70 -30.45
CA LEU A 130 -15.88 19.25 -30.29
C LEU A 130 -15.92 18.55 -31.64
N SER A 131 -16.77 19.01 -32.57
CA SER A 131 -16.88 18.43 -33.91
C SER A 131 -15.57 18.48 -34.74
N LEU A 132 -14.70 19.46 -34.45
CA LEU A 132 -13.42 19.64 -35.13
C LEU A 132 -12.30 18.86 -34.46
N ILE A 133 -12.24 18.92 -33.13
CA ILE A 133 -11.10 18.44 -32.35
C ILE A 133 -11.21 16.94 -32.05
N LYS A 134 -12.43 16.42 -31.87
CA LYS A 134 -12.67 15.03 -31.47
C LYS A 134 -11.94 14.01 -32.36
N GLY A 135 -11.98 14.20 -33.68
CA GLY A 135 -11.30 13.30 -34.62
C GLY A 135 -9.77 13.35 -34.48
N ILE A 136 -9.22 14.54 -34.30
CA ILE A 136 -7.77 14.78 -34.18
C ILE A 136 -7.25 14.16 -32.87
N VAL A 137 -7.94 14.43 -31.76
CA VAL A 137 -7.59 13.87 -30.44
C VAL A 137 -7.69 12.34 -30.46
N HIS A 138 -8.75 11.80 -31.03
CA HIS A 138 -8.92 10.35 -31.15
C HIS A 138 -7.79 9.71 -31.96
N GLN A 139 -7.41 10.30 -33.09
CA GLN A 139 -6.33 9.80 -33.92
C GLN A 139 -4.99 9.81 -33.16
N ARG A 140 -4.65 10.92 -32.51
CA ARG A 140 -3.38 11.06 -31.77
C ARG A 140 -3.28 10.11 -30.59
N ILE A 141 -4.33 10.01 -29.77
CA ILE A 141 -4.36 9.06 -28.63
C ILE A 141 -4.29 7.61 -29.15
N SER A 142 -4.95 7.29 -30.26
CA SER A 142 -4.86 5.97 -30.89
C SER A 142 -3.44 5.66 -31.41
N GLU A 143 -2.74 6.65 -31.93
CA GLU A 143 -1.33 6.51 -32.36
C GLU A 143 -0.41 6.23 -31.18
N PHE A 144 -0.55 6.94 -30.06
CA PHE A 144 0.18 6.62 -28.82
C PHE A 144 -0.15 5.20 -28.37
N ALA A 145 -1.44 4.82 -28.38
CA ALA A 145 -1.87 3.50 -27.94
C ALA A 145 -1.30 2.35 -28.79
N LYS A 146 -0.94 2.60 -30.05
CA LYS A 146 -0.29 1.60 -30.92
C LYS A 146 1.22 1.52 -30.74
N LYS A 147 1.88 2.64 -30.43
CA LYS A 147 3.34 2.76 -30.39
C LYS A 147 3.94 2.52 -29.00
N GLU A 148 3.21 2.87 -27.95
CA GLU A 148 3.73 2.99 -26.59
C GLU A 148 3.16 1.93 -25.63
N GLY A 149 3.95 1.59 -24.61
CA GLY A 149 3.51 0.80 -23.45
C GLY A 149 2.56 1.60 -22.55
N LEU A 150 1.88 0.92 -21.63
CA LEU A 150 0.82 1.52 -20.80
C LEU A 150 1.30 2.74 -19.95
N PRO A 151 2.47 2.70 -19.28
CA PRO A 151 2.97 3.87 -18.54
C PRO A 151 3.28 5.07 -19.44
N SER A 152 4.00 4.84 -20.55
CA SER A 152 4.32 5.88 -21.54
C SER A 152 3.06 6.48 -22.16
N LEU A 153 2.10 5.63 -22.56
CA LEU A 153 0.80 6.04 -23.09
C LEU A 153 0.02 6.91 -22.10
N THR A 154 0.07 6.56 -20.81
CA THR A 154 -0.60 7.35 -19.77
C THR A 154 0.02 8.74 -19.67
N ARG A 155 1.36 8.84 -19.65
CA ARG A 155 2.07 10.13 -19.64
C ARG A 155 1.77 10.95 -20.90
N SER A 156 1.97 10.39 -22.09
CA SER A 156 1.81 11.08 -23.37
C SER A 156 0.35 11.47 -23.62
N GLY A 157 -0.59 10.56 -23.33
CA GLY A 157 -2.02 10.79 -23.45
C GLY A 157 -2.53 11.88 -22.51
N CYS A 158 -2.13 11.87 -21.23
CA CYS A 158 -2.49 12.91 -20.27
C CYS A 158 -1.86 14.26 -20.67
N ALA A 159 -0.56 14.29 -20.99
CA ALA A 159 0.14 15.51 -21.37
C ALA A 159 -0.49 16.18 -22.60
N TYR A 160 -0.77 15.39 -23.64
CA TYR A 160 -1.43 15.87 -24.84
C TYR A 160 -2.84 16.41 -24.55
N LEU A 161 -3.64 15.67 -23.79
CA LEU A 161 -4.99 16.11 -23.47
C LEU A 161 -5.00 17.39 -22.61
N MET A 162 -4.10 17.49 -21.63
CA MET A 162 -3.90 18.71 -20.84
C MET A 162 -3.52 19.91 -21.72
N GLN A 163 -2.66 19.71 -22.71
CA GLN A 163 -2.31 20.77 -23.67
C GLN A 163 -3.52 21.20 -24.50
N VAL A 164 -4.32 20.26 -25.00
CA VAL A 164 -5.56 20.56 -25.74
C VAL A 164 -6.53 21.34 -24.86
N CYS A 165 -6.77 20.90 -23.62
CA CYS A 165 -7.66 21.59 -22.69
C CYS A 165 -7.17 23.02 -22.39
N GLN A 166 -5.87 23.22 -22.23
CA GLN A 166 -5.29 24.56 -22.04
C GLN A 166 -5.55 25.47 -23.25
N LEU A 167 -5.32 24.97 -24.47
CA LEU A 167 -5.56 25.75 -25.69
C LEU A 167 -7.04 26.06 -25.90
N GLU A 168 -7.94 25.12 -25.59
CA GLU A 168 -9.38 25.35 -25.67
C GLU A 168 -9.86 26.35 -24.61
N HIS A 169 -9.34 26.29 -23.39
CA HIS A 169 -9.65 27.25 -22.35
C HIS A 169 -9.17 28.66 -22.73
N GLN A 170 -7.94 28.79 -23.24
CA GLN A 170 -7.46 30.08 -23.76
C GLN A 170 -8.35 30.60 -24.88
N LEU A 171 -8.78 29.75 -25.81
CA LEU A 171 -9.67 30.18 -26.89
C LEU A 171 -11.04 30.61 -26.34
N PHE A 172 -11.59 29.84 -25.40
CA PHE A 172 -12.87 30.14 -24.76
C PHE A 172 -12.85 31.50 -24.05
N ASP A 173 -11.76 31.80 -23.33
CA ASP A 173 -11.54 33.10 -22.68
C ASP A 173 -11.58 34.28 -23.67
N HIS A 174 -11.16 34.10 -24.93
CA HIS A 174 -11.28 35.15 -25.94
C HIS A 174 -12.74 35.41 -26.37
N PHE A 175 -13.63 34.43 -26.24
CA PHE A 175 -15.07 34.57 -26.54
C PHE A 175 -15.88 35.01 -25.31
N PHE A 176 -15.54 34.47 -24.13
CA PHE A 176 -16.31 34.61 -22.89
C PHE A 176 -15.37 34.94 -21.70
N PRO A 177 -14.82 36.16 -21.62
CA PRO A 177 -13.88 36.52 -20.55
C PRO A 177 -14.48 36.46 -19.15
N SER A 178 -15.79 36.73 -19.00
CA SER A 178 -16.43 36.73 -17.67
C SER A 178 -16.82 35.31 -17.25
N SER A 179 -17.08 34.42 -18.21
CA SER A 179 -17.52 33.05 -17.97
C SER A 179 -16.36 32.04 -17.95
N SER A 180 -15.13 32.47 -18.30
CA SER A 180 -13.95 31.61 -18.34
C SER A 180 -13.53 31.12 -16.95
N GLU A 181 -13.85 31.87 -15.89
CA GLU A 181 -13.63 31.46 -14.51
C GLU A 181 -14.50 30.26 -14.09
N ASP A 182 -15.67 30.07 -14.72
CA ASP A 182 -16.56 28.94 -14.44
C ASP A 182 -16.16 27.69 -15.23
N VAL A 183 -15.52 26.74 -14.53
CA VAL A 183 -15.10 25.43 -15.03
C VAL A 183 -16.24 24.68 -15.75
N SER A 184 -17.49 24.84 -15.29
CA SER A 184 -18.63 24.10 -15.82
C SER A 184 -18.99 24.50 -17.26
N SER A 185 -18.61 25.70 -17.69
CA SER A 185 -18.91 26.23 -19.03
C SER A 185 -18.25 25.43 -20.15
N LEU A 186 -17.09 24.83 -19.88
CA LEU A 186 -16.33 24.02 -20.84
C LEU A 186 -16.56 22.50 -20.71
N ALA A 187 -17.24 22.04 -19.65
CA ALA A 187 -17.48 20.62 -19.41
C ALA A 187 -18.06 19.85 -20.63
N PRO A 188 -19.03 20.41 -21.41
CA PRO A 188 -19.55 19.73 -22.60
C PRO A 188 -18.51 19.44 -23.70
N LEU A 189 -17.38 20.15 -23.71
CA LEU A 189 -16.25 19.91 -24.61
C LEU A 189 -15.19 18.99 -23.99
N ILE A 190 -14.87 19.19 -22.72
CA ILE A 190 -13.76 18.50 -22.04
C ILE A 190 -14.14 17.06 -21.65
N ASP A 191 -15.36 16.83 -21.14
CA ASP A 191 -15.80 15.52 -20.66
C ASP A 191 -15.81 14.44 -21.76
N PRO A 192 -16.26 14.72 -22.99
CA PRO A 192 -16.14 13.74 -24.07
C PRO A 192 -14.69 13.41 -24.42
N LEU A 193 -13.78 14.39 -24.37
CA LEU A 193 -12.36 14.19 -24.68
C LEU A 193 -11.65 13.37 -23.60
N SER A 194 -11.96 13.63 -22.33
CA SER A 194 -11.44 12.84 -21.20
C SER A 194 -11.97 11.40 -21.25
N THR A 195 -13.24 11.22 -21.61
CA THR A 195 -13.84 9.89 -21.77
C THR A 195 -13.10 9.06 -22.83
N TYR A 196 -12.64 9.66 -23.94
CA TYR A 196 -11.83 8.94 -24.93
C TYR A 196 -10.50 8.43 -24.39
N LEU A 197 -9.79 9.26 -23.61
CA LEU A 197 -8.55 8.83 -22.96
C LEU A 197 -8.81 7.64 -22.04
N TYR A 198 -9.86 7.73 -21.23
CA TYR A 198 -10.27 6.64 -20.35
C TYR A 198 -10.61 5.36 -21.12
N ASP A 199 -11.45 5.44 -22.15
CA ASP A 199 -11.88 4.27 -22.94
C ASP A 199 -10.71 3.60 -23.66
N THR A 200 -9.63 4.34 -23.92
CA THR A 200 -8.41 3.80 -24.52
C THR A 200 -7.50 3.12 -23.49
N LEU A 201 -7.37 3.71 -22.29
CA LEU A 201 -6.51 3.19 -21.22
C LEU A 201 -7.14 2.00 -20.50
N ARG A 202 -8.45 2.04 -20.24
CA ARG A 202 -9.15 1.06 -19.40
C ARG A 202 -8.98 -0.39 -19.88
N PRO A 203 -9.13 -0.73 -21.18
CA PRO A 203 -8.95 -2.11 -21.63
C PRO A 203 -7.52 -2.61 -21.39
N LYS A 204 -6.51 -1.77 -21.59
CA LYS A 204 -5.11 -2.14 -21.34
C LYS A 204 -4.86 -2.35 -19.84
N LEU A 205 -5.39 -1.46 -19.00
CA LEU A 205 -5.28 -1.54 -17.55
C LEU A 205 -5.90 -2.84 -16.98
N ILE A 206 -7.09 -3.21 -17.43
CA ILE A 206 -7.79 -4.43 -16.97
C ILE A 206 -7.01 -5.70 -17.32
N HIS A 207 -6.19 -5.70 -18.37
CA HIS A 207 -5.39 -6.86 -18.75
C HIS A 207 -4.00 -6.88 -18.11
N GLU A 208 -3.56 -5.77 -17.51
CA GLU A 208 -2.21 -5.66 -16.95
C GLU A 208 -1.99 -6.66 -15.80
N THR A 209 -0.91 -7.43 -15.89
CA THR A 209 -0.53 -8.46 -14.91
C THR A 209 0.61 -8.01 -14.03
N ASN A 210 1.44 -7.08 -14.50
CA ASN A 210 2.66 -6.70 -13.83
C ASN A 210 2.39 -5.69 -12.70
N VAL A 211 2.71 -6.08 -11.47
CA VAL A 211 2.58 -5.22 -10.28
C VAL A 211 3.49 -3.99 -10.39
N ASP A 212 4.68 -4.12 -10.97
CA ASP A 212 5.63 -3.01 -11.12
C ASP A 212 5.09 -1.92 -12.04
N PHE A 213 4.48 -2.29 -13.17
CA PHE A 213 3.84 -1.32 -14.06
C PHE A 213 2.63 -0.66 -13.41
N LEU A 214 1.86 -1.38 -12.60
CA LEU A 214 0.74 -0.79 -11.86
C LEU A 214 1.22 0.21 -10.81
N CYS A 215 2.31 -0.09 -10.09
CA CYS A 215 2.95 0.86 -9.18
C CYS A 215 3.45 2.11 -9.93
N GLU A 216 4.13 1.93 -11.06
CA GLU A 216 4.57 3.06 -11.89
C GLU A 216 3.39 3.93 -12.35
N LEU A 217 2.27 3.31 -12.75
CA LEU A 217 1.05 4.04 -13.15
C LEU A 217 0.45 4.86 -12.01
N VAL A 218 0.48 4.35 -10.78
CA VAL A 218 0.06 5.11 -9.60
C VAL A 218 0.94 6.34 -9.43
N ASP A 219 2.26 6.16 -9.50
CA ASP A 219 3.22 7.27 -9.34
C ASP A 219 3.04 8.32 -10.44
N ILE A 220 2.88 7.90 -11.70
CA ILE A 220 2.57 8.79 -12.83
C ILE A 220 1.30 9.60 -12.56
N LEU A 221 0.20 8.93 -12.24
CA LEU A 221 -1.09 9.60 -12.09
C LEU A 221 -1.11 10.50 -10.85
N LYS A 222 -0.58 10.03 -9.71
CA LYS A 222 -0.64 10.74 -8.43
C LYS A 222 0.40 11.85 -8.33
N VAL A 223 1.63 11.58 -8.69
CA VAL A 223 2.77 12.51 -8.52
C VAL A 223 2.91 13.40 -9.74
N GLU A 224 3.10 12.81 -10.93
CA GLU A 224 3.38 13.59 -12.14
C GLU A 224 2.13 14.35 -12.64
N VAL A 225 0.98 13.68 -12.77
CA VAL A 225 -0.21 14.28 -13.40
C VAL A 225 -1.05 15.09 -12.39
N LEU A 226 -1.58 14.44 -11.34
CA LEU A 226 -2.44 15.09 -10.34
C LEU A 226 -1.65 16.04 -9.42
N GLY A 227 -0.42 15.67 -9.06
CA GLY A 227 0.44 16.43 -8.16
C GLY A 227 1.08 17.66 -8.81
N GLU A 228 1.90 17.47 -9.85
CA GLU A 228 2.71 18.55 -10.42
C GLU A 228 2.01 19.36 -11.52
N GLN A 229 1.32 18.71 -12.46
CA GLN A 229 0.79 19.37 -13.65
C GLN A 229 -0.57 20.05 -13.39
N LEU A 230 -1.44 19.40 -12.63
CA LEU A 230 -2.76 19.94 -12.27
C LEU A 230 -2.68 21.06 -11.23
N SER A 231 -1.78 20.99 -10.25
CA SER A 231 -1.61 22.06 -9.25
C SER A 231 -1.16 23.39 -9.86
N ARG A 232 -0.32 23.34 -10.91
CA ARG A 232 0.16 24.54 -11.63
C ARG A 232 -0.87 25.16 -12.57
N ARG A 233 -1.92 24.42 -12.96
CA ARG A 233 -2.87 24.79 -14.04
C ARG A 233 -4.34 24.53 -13.67
N SER A 234 -4.65 24.63 -12.37
CA SER A 234 -5.85 24.10 -11.71
C SER A 234 -7.18 24.49 -12.38
N GLU A 235 -7.34 25.73 -12.83
CA GLU A 235 -8.62 26.23 -13.37
C GLU A 235 -8.93 25.63 -14.75
N SER A 236 -7.96 25.63 -15.67
CA SER A 236 -8.13 25.12 -17.04
C SER A 236 -8.28 23.59 -17.15
N LEU A 237 -7.83 22.85 -16.13
CA LEU A 237 -7.76 21.38 -16.13
C LEU A 237 -8.76 20.72 -15.17
N ALA A 238 -9.58 21.50 -14.47
CA ALA A 238 -10.51 20.98 -13.48
C ALA A 238 -11.51 19.96 -14.07
N GLY A 239 -11.91 20.10 -15.33
CA GLY A 239 -12.77 19.14 -16.02
C GLY A 239 -12.13 17.77 -16.28
N LEU A 240 -10.79 17.66 -16.32
CA LEU A 240 -10.10 16.37 -16.51
C LEU A 240 -9.96 15.57 -15.21
N ARG A 241 -9.99 16.27 -14.07
CA ARG A 241 -9.69 15.70 -12.76
C ARG A 241 -10.57 14.49 -12.41
N PRO A 242 -11.91 14.52 -12.58
CA PRO A 242 -12.77 13.38 -12.23
C PRO A 242 -12.42 12.12 -13.03
N THR A 243 -12.05 12.29 -14.30
CA THR A 243 -11.68 11.16 -15.16
C THR A 243 -10.34 10.55 -14.75
N LEU A 244 -9.36 11.39 -14.39
CA LEU A 244 -8.04 10.94 -13.93
C LEU A 244 -8.10 10.26 -12.56
N GLU A 245 -8.87 10.81 -11.62
CA GLU A 245 -9.13 10.18 -10.32
C GLU A 245 -9.81 8.81 -10.49
N ARG A 246 -10.72 8.69 -11.47
CA ARG A 246 -11.35 7.41 -11.80
C ARG A 246 -10.37 6.41 -12.42
N ILE A 247 -9.46 6.84 -13.29
CA ILE A 247 -8.38 5.97 -13.80
C ILE A 247 -7.50 5.51 -12.64
N LEU A 248 -7.12 6.42 -11.74
CA LEU A 248 -6.31 6.09 -10.57
C LEU A 248 -7.00 5.07 -9.66
N ALA A 249 -8.31 5.22 -9.44
CA ALA A 249 -9.11 4.25 -8.68
C ALA A 249 -9.09 2.86 -9.33
N ASP A 250 -9.29 2.76 -10.65
CA ASP A 250 -9.20 1.50 -11.39
C ASP A 250 -7.79 0.88 -11.29
N VAL A 251 -6.73 1.71 -11.30
CA VAL A 251 -5.34 1.24 -11.12
C VAL A 251 -5.14 0.69 -9.71
N HIS A 252 -5.64 1.38 -8.68
CA HIS A 252 -5.56 0.91 -7.29
C HIS A 252 -6.32 -0.41 -7.07
N GLU A 253 -7.53 -0.54 -7.62
CA GLU A 253 -8.29 -1.78 -7.55
C GLU A 253 -7.53 -2.93 -8.22
N ARG A 254 -6.99 -2.67 -9.41
CA ARG A 254 -6.22 -3.66 -10.15
C ARG A 254 -4.92 -4.04 -9.44
N LEU A 255 -4.20 -3.07 -8.89
CA LEU A 255 -2.98 -3.27 -8.10
C LEU A 255 -3.27 -4.12 -6.86
N THR A 256 -4.35 -3.80 -6.14
CA THR A 256 -4.79 -4.57 -4.96
C THR A 256 -5.11 -6.02 -5.32
N PHE A 257 -5.83 -6.24 -6.43
CA PHE A 257 -6.14 -7.59 -6.91
C PHE A 257 -4.87 -8.37 -7.29
N ARG A 258 -3.95 -7.74 -8.02
CA ARG A 258 -2.68 -8.38 -8.43
C ARG A 258 -1.75 -8.64 -7.26
N ALA A 259 -1.69 -7.74 -6.28
CA ALA A 259 -0.97 -7.92 -5.03
C ALA A 259 -1.47 -9.15 -4.27
N ARG A 260 -2.79 -9.28 -4.05
CA ARG A 260 -3.38 -10.46 -3.40
C ARG A 260 -3.08 -11.75 -4.16
N THR A 261 -3.19 -11.71 -5.48
CA THR A 261 -2.87 -12.86 -6.35
C THR A 261 -1.42 -13.28 -6.17
N HIS A 262 -0.49 -12.31 -6.19
CA HIS A 262 0.93 -12.58 -5.96
C HIS A 262 1.20 -13.12 -4.55
N ILE A 263 0.58 -12.57 -3.51
CA ILE A 263 0.70 -13.08 -2.13
C ILE A 263 0.23 -14.54 -2.06
N ARG A 264 -0.92 -14.87 -2.66
CA ARG A 264 -1.45 -16.23 -2.66
C ARG A 264 -0.55 -17.19 -3.44
N ASP A 265 -0.17 -16.84 -4.67
CA ASP A 265 0.46 -17.78 -5.58
C ASP A 265 1.97 -17.94 -5.29
N GLU A 266 2.65 -16.84 -4.95
CA GLU A 266 4.10 -16.83 -4.75
C GLU A 266 4.55 -17.03 -3.29
N ILE A 267 3.65 -16.85 -2.31
CA ILE A 267 3.96 -16.93 -0.87
C ILE A 267 3.15 -18.04 -0.20
N ALA A 268 1.83 -18.05 -0.35
CA ALA A 268 0.96 -19.04 0.33
C ALA A 268 1.10 -20.45 -0.24
N ASN A 269 1.11 -20.54 -1.57
CA ASN A 269 1.19 -21.79 -2.32
C ASN A 269 2.62 -22.15 -2.72
N TYR A 270 3.62 -21.45 -2.18
CA TYR A 270 5.01 -21.72 -2.46
C TYR A 270 5.41 -23.13 -2.00
N ILE A 271 6.00 -23.89 -2.92
CA ILE A 271 6.55 -25.22 -2.64
C ILE A 271 8.08 -25.07 -2.52
N PRO A 272 8.67 -25.32 -1.34
CA PRO A 272 10.10 -25.21 -1.15
C PRO A 272 10.86 -26.20 -2.04
N SER A 273 11.92 -25.75 -2.70
CA SER A 273 12.84 -26.64 -3.40
C SER A 273 13.82 -27.32 -2.42
N ASP A 274 14.52 -28.36 -2.89
CA ASP A 274 15.54 -29.05 -2.09
C ASP A 274 16.74 -28.15 -1.75
N GLU A 275 16.99 -27.12 -2.56
CA GLU A 275 18.02 -26.09 -2.31
C GLU A 275 17.57 -25.11 -1.22
N ASP A 276 16.28 -24.74 -1.20
CA ASP A 276 15.71 -23.85 -0.20
C ASP A 276 15.67 -24.47 1.20
N LEU A 277 15.65 -25.80 1.28
CA LEU A 277 15.65 -26.56 2.53
C LEU A 277 17.04 -27.01 2.98
N ASN A 278 18.10 -26.64 2.25
CA ASN A 278 19.47 -27.11 2.50
C ASN A 278 20.16 -26.37 3.67
N TYR A 279 19.56 -26.46 4.85
CA TYR A 279 20.10 -25.93 6.10
C TYR A 279 20.66 -27.09 6.96
N PRO A 280 21.84 -26.94 7.60
CA PRO A 280 22.66 -25.72 7.76
C PRO A 280 23.67 -25.41 6.63
N ALA A 281 23.88 -26.33 5.68
CA ALA A 281 24.95 -26.22 4.67
C ALA A 281 24.96 -24.90 3.88
N LYS A 282 23.78 -24.33 3.58
CA LYS A 282 23.64 -23.02 2.92
C LYS A 282 24.24 -21.87 3.74
N LEU A 283 24.17 -21.96 5.07
CA LEU A 283 24.74 -20.96 5.98
C LEU A 283 26.25 -21.14 6.14
N GLU A 284 26.73 -22.37 6.18
CA GLU A 284 28.17 -22.70 6.28
C GLU A 284 28.91 -22.20 5.03
N GLN A 285 28.40 -22.49 3.84
CA GLN A 285 28.95 -21.96 2.58
C GLN A 285 28.99 -20.43 2.55
N SER A 286 27.97 -19.76 3.10
CA SER A 286 27.95 -18.29 3.19
C SER A 286 28.92 -17.72 4.24
N ALA A 287 29.31 -18.51 5.24
CA ALA A 287 30.26 -18.12 6.28
C ALA A 287 31.72 -18.33 5.82
N ASP A 288 31.98 -19.38 5.04
CA ASP A 288 33.30 -19.63 4.44
C ASP A 288 33.65 -18.57 3.40
N VAL A 289 32.70 -18.18 2.54
CA VAL A 289 32.89 -17.10 1.55
C VAL A 289 33.16 -15.74 2.20
N LYS A 290 32.54 -15.45 3.36
CA LYS A 290 32.81 -14.21 4.12
C LYS A 290 34.21 -14.17 4.75
N SER A 291 34.88 -15.32 4.89
CA SER A 291 36.21 -15.43 5.47
C SER A 291 37.33 -15.18 4.43
N GLU A 292 37.04 -15.38 3.14
CA GLU A 292 38.03 -15.26 2.05
C GLU A 292 37.97 -13.96 1.24
N THR A 293 36.84 -13.24 1.18
CA THR A 293 36.72 -11.98 0.43
C THR A 293 36.37 -10.78 1.32
N ALA A 294 37.39 -10.14 1.89
CA ALA A 294 37.30 -8.86 2.58
C ALA A 294 37.43 -7.67 1.60
N SER A 295 36.46 -7.49 0.70
CA SER A 295 36.33 -6.26 -0.11
C SER A 295 35.02 -5.53 0.24
N PRO A 296 34.99 -4.20 0.44
CA PRO A 296 33.88 -3.53 1.11
C PRO A 296 32.64 -3.24 0.23
N ASP A 297 32.70 -3.52 -1.07
CA ASP A 297 31.76 -2.93 -2.05
C ASP A 297 30.84 -3.92 -2.79
N ALA A 298 30.62 -5.11 -2.25
CA ALA A 298 29.64 -6.05 -2.82
C ALA A 298 28.65 -6.52 -1.75
N ASN A 299 27.56 -5.75 -1.58
CA ASN A 299 26.39 -6.13 -0.78
C ASN A 299 25.20 -6.69 -1.62
N PRO A 300 25.35 -7.65 -2.58
CA PRO A 300 24.19 -8.30 -3.20
C PRO A 300 23.80 -9.65 -2.58
N ASP A 301 24.63 -10.28 -1.74
CA ASP A 301 24.44 -11.69 -1.35
C ASP A 301 23.73 -11.95 0.01
N VAL A 302 23.18 -10.92 0.66
CA VAL A 302 22.37 -11.10 1.87
C VAL A 302 21.05 -11.82 1.54
N PHE A 303 20.42 -11.48 0.42
CA PHE A 303 19.14 -12.05 -0.02
C PHE A 303 19.24 -13.53 -0.43
N LYS A 304 20.40 -14.00 -0.93
CA LYS A 304 20.59 -15.43 -1.26
C LYS A 304 20.43 -16.34 -0.05
N THR A 305 20.71 -15.85 1.16
CA THR A 305 20.56 -16.62 2.41
C THR A 305 19.14 -16.61 2.96
N TRP A 306 18.23 -15.84 2.38
CA TRP A 306 16.85 -15.76 2.84
C TRP A 306 16.01 -16.85 2.21
N TYR A 307 14.95 -17.22 2.92
CA TYR A 307 13.91 -18.11 2.41
C TYR A 307 13.04 -17.35 1.39
N PRO A 308 12.82 -17.86 0.16
CA PRO A 308 12.24 -17.06 -0.92
C PRO A 308 10.87 -16.42 -0.62
N PRO A 309 9.92 -17.07 0.08
CA PRO A 309 8.68 -16.43 0.53
C PRO A 309 8.88 -15.17 1.37
N LEU A 310 9.93 -15.12 2.20
CA LEU A 310 10.25 -13.94 3.00
C LEU A 310 10.70 -12.77 2.12
N GLU A 311 11.61 -13.04 1.18
CA GLU A 311 12.10 -12.04 0.23
C GLU A 311 10.95 -11.47 -0.63
N LYS A 312 10.11 -12.36 -1.18
CA LYS A 312 8.94 -11.96 -1.97
C LYS A 312 7.94 -11.15 -1.16
N THR A 313 7.74 -11.49 0.12
CA THR A 313 6.89 -10.71 1.03
C THR A 313 7.41 -9.29 1.17
N ILE A 314 8.67 -9.12 1.53
CA ILE A 314 9.28 -7.81 1.77
C ILE A 314 9.31 -6.97 0.48
N SER A 315 9.65 -7.59 -0.65
CA SER A 315 9.64 -6.95 -1.98
C SER A 315 8.26 -6.38 -2.32
N VAL A 316 7.20 -7.18 -2.17
CA VAL A 316 5.82 -6.74 -2.42
C VAL A 316 5.42 -5.61 -1.46
N LEU A 317 5.68 -5.74 -0.15
CA LEU A 317 5.32 -4.70 0.81
C LEU A 317 6.01 -3.38 0.53
N SER A 318 7.30 -3.42 0.17
CA SER A 318 8.07 -2.21 -0.15
C SER A 318 7.48 -1.43 -1.34
N LYS A 319 6.99 -2.15 -2.36
CA LYS A 319 6.35 -1.56 -3.54
C LYS A 319 4.97 -1.00 -3.21
N LEU A 320 4.17 -1.75 -2.45
CA LEU A 320 2.79 -1.35 -2.14
C LEU A 320 2.71 -0.18 -1.16
N TYR A 321 3.67 -0.04 -0.24
CA TYR A 321 3.67 1.00 0.79
C TYR A 321 3.58 2.42 0.22
N ARG A 322 4.24 2.69 -0.92
CA ARG A 322 4.24 4.03 -1.54
C ARG A 322 3.02 4.28 -2.42
N CYS A 323 2.45 3.22 -2.99
CA CYS A 323 1.40 3.32 -4.00
C CYS A 323 -0.02 3.25 -3.41
N LEU A 324 -0.22 2.54 -2.30
CA LEU A 324 -1.56 2.32 -1.75
C LEU A 324 -1.90 3.27 -0.60
N GLU A 325 -3.20 3.46 -0.37
CA GLU A 325 -3.69 4.14 0.82
C GLU A 325 -3.36 3.32 2.09
N PRO A 326 -3.07 3.98 3.23
CA PRO A 326 -2.63 3.30 4.45
C PRO A 326 -3.57 2.19 4.90
N ALA A 327 -4.90 2.41 4.84
CA ALA A 327 -5.88 1.40 5.25
C ALA A 327 -5.86 0.14 4.38
N VAL A 328 -5.75 0.31 3.05
CA VAL A 328 -5.69 -0.83 2.11
C VAL A 328 -4.34 -1.55 2.24
N PHE A 329 -3.25 -0.80 2.37
CA PHE A 329 -1.93 -1.34 2.58
C PHE A 329 -1.85 -2.19 3.86
N THR A 330 -2.36 -1.67 4.99
CA THR A 330 -2.35 -2.39 6.27
C THR A 330 -3.05 -3.75 6.17
N GLY A 331 -4.21 -3.81 5.51
CA GLY A 331 -4.93 -5.08 5.31
C GLY A 331 -4.13 -6.10 4.48
N LEU A 332 -3.49 -5.66 3.39
CA LEU A 332 -2.64 -6.52 2.56
C LEU A 332 -1.36 -6.93 3.29
N ALA A 333 -0.78 -6.03 4.08
CA ALA A 333 0.43 -6.29 4.83
C ALA A 333 0.21 -7.35 5.91
N GLN A 334 -0.92 -7.29 6.62
CA GLN A 334 -1.33 -8.31 7.57
C GLN A 334 -1.47 -9.69 6.91
N GLU A 335 -2.17 -9.76 5.77
CA GLU A 335 -2.34 -11.00 5.01
C GLU A 335 -0.99 -11.58 4.56
N ALA A 336 -0.11 -10.75 3.98
CA ALA A 336 1.19 -11.18 3.50
C ALA A 336 2.09 -11.70 4.64
N VAL A 337 2.12 -11.02 5.78
CA VAL A 337 2.94 -11.40 6.95
C VAL A 337 2.40 -12.69 7.59
N GLU A 338 1.09 -12.86 7.71
CA GLU A 338 0.46 -14.08 8.21
C GLU A 338 0.82 -15.29 7.32
N VAL A 339 0.62 -15.15 6.02
CA VAL A 339 0.90 -16.19 5.03
C VAL A 339 2.40 -16.55 5.00
N CYS A 340 3.28 -15.54 5.03
CA CYS A 340 4.72 -15.75 5.10
C CYS A 340 5.12 -16.51 6.37
N SER A 341 4.56 -16.14 7.53
CA SER A 341 4.82 -16.81 8.81
C SER A 341 4.42 -18.29 8.77
N VAL A 342 3.26 -18.61 8.18
CA VAL A 342 2.80 -19.99 7.98
C VAL A 342 3.74 -20.75 7.03
N SER A 343 4.21 -20.12 5.95
CA SER A 343 5.16 -20.72 5.01
C SER A 343 6.50 -21.06 5.69
N ILE A 344 7.03 -20.15 6.51
CA ILE A 344 8.27 -20.37 7.29
C ILE A 344 8.07 -21.52 8.30
N GLN A 345 6.92 -21.60 8.96
CA GLN A 345 6.61 -22.71 9.88
C GLN A 345 6.54 -24.07 9.16
N LYS A 346 5.96 -24.13 7.96
CA LYS A 346 5.95 -25.35 7.13
C LYS A 346 7.37 -25.75 6.75
N ALA A 347 8.18 -24.81 6.28
CA ALA A 347 9.58 -25.06 5.92
C ALA A 347 10.40 -25.54 7.12
N SER A 348 10.23 -24.95 8.30
CA SER A 348 10.85 -25.40 9.55
C SER A 348 10.54 -26.87 9.84
N LYS A 349 9.28 -27.30 9.73
CA LYS A 349 8.88 -28.71 9.93
C LYS A 349 9.51 -29.66 8.90
N LEU A 350 9.74 -29.20 7.67
CA LEU A 350 10.43 -30.00 6.64
C LEU A 350 11.94 -30.12 6.94
N ILE A 351 12.57 -29.04 7.42
CA ILE A 351 13.98 -29.04 7.83
C ILE A 351 14.20 -29.97 9.03
N VAL A 352 13.29 -30.00 10.01
CA VAL A 352 13.33 -30.94 11.15
C VAL A 352 13.36 -32.40 10.68
N LYS A 353 12.63 -32.73 9.61
CA LYS A 353 12.60 -34.11 9.06
C LYS A 353 13.89 -34.49 8.32
N ARG A 354 14.58 -33.52 7.73
CA ARG A 354 15.76 -33.73 6.87
C ARG A 354 17.09 -33.61 7.62
N SER A 355 17.15 -32.72 8.61
CA SER A 355 18.36 -32.36 9.35
C SER A 355 18.18 -32.67 10.84
N THR A 356 18.34 -31.67 11.72
CA THR A 356 18.12 -31.81 13.16
C THR A 356 16.92 -30.97 13.62
N PRO A 357 16.26 -31.35 14.73
CA PRO A 357 15.20 -30.51 15.32
C PRO A 357 15.69 -29.11 15.68
N MET A 358 16.95 -28.99 16.07
CA MET A 358 17.60 -27.72 16.40
C MET A 358 17.73 -26.81 15.17
N ASP A 359 18.15 -27.36 14.02
CA ASP A 359 18.32 -26.59 12.78
C ASP A 359 16.98 -26.04 12.28
N GLY A 360 15.89 -26.82 12.42
CA GLY A 360 14.54 -26.36 12.09
C GLY A 360 14.03 -25.25 13.00
N GLN A 361 14.33 -25.29 14.30
CA GLN A 361 13.97 -24.25 15.26
C GLN A 361 14.79 -22.97 15.06
N LEU A 362 16.10 -23.10 14.85
CA LEU A 362 16.97 -21.94 14.57
C LEU A 362 16.64 -21.29 13.23
N PHE A 363 16.28 -22.08 12.21
CA PHE A 363 15.74 -21.58 10.94
C PHE A 363 14.49 -20.73 11.18
N LEU A 364 13.53 -21.23 11.96
CA LEU A 364 12.28 -20.53 12.28
C LEU A 364 12.55 -19.20 13.00
N ILE A 365 13.39 -19.22 14.05
CA ILE A 365 13.74 -18.03 14.82
C ILE A 365 14.44 -17.00 13.93
N LYS A 366 15.43 -17.42 13.15
CA LYS A 366 16.17 -16.53 12.24
C LYS A 366 15.24 -15.79 11.28
N HIS A 367 14.38 -16.52 10.56
CA HIS A 367 13.55 -15.93 9.51
C HIS A 367 12.38 -15.10 10.07
N LEU A 368 11.82 -15.44 11.24
CA LEU A 368 10.80 -14.60 11.88
C LEU A 368 11.39 -13.31 12.47
N LEU A 369 12.64 -13.34 12.97
CA LEU A 369 13.32 -12.13 13.42
C LEU A 369 13.59 -11.20 12.25
N ILE A 370 14.07 -11.73 11.12
CA ILE A 370 14.27 -10.96 9.90
C ILE A 370 12.92 -10.37 9.44
N LEU A 371 11.86 -11.17 9.39
CA LEU A 371 10.53 -10.67 9.02
C LEU A 371 10.09 -9.50 9.92
N ARG A 372 10.20 -9.64 11.24
CA ARG A 372 9.86 -8.58 12.21
C ARG A 372 10.68 -7.31 12.01
N GLU A 373 11.99 -7.45 11.81
CA GLU A 373 12.89 -6.32 11.63
C GLU A 373 12.59 -5.57 10.32
N GLN A 374 12.33 -6.31 9.24
CA GLN A 374 12.08 -5.74 7.91
C GLN A 374 10.67 -5.12 7.78
N ILE A 375 9.70 -5.52 8.61
CA ILE A 375 8.37 -4.89 8.62
C ILE A 375 8.26 -3.68 9.56
N ALA A 376 9.19 -3.51 10.49
CA ALA A 376 9.17 -2.42 11.45
C ALA A 376 9.13 -1.01 10.80
N PRO A 377 9.83 -0.73 9.69
CA PRO A 377 9.81 0.59 9.04
C PRO A 377 8.46 0.95 8.40
N PHE A 378 7.54 -0.01 8.22
CA PHE A 378 6.26 0.24 7.56
C PHE A 378 5.17 0.73 8.52
N ASP A 379 5.45 0.84 9.83
CA ASP A 379 4.50 1.26 10.88
C ASP A 379 3.11 0.63 10.70
N ILE A 380 3.08 -0.68 10.41
CA ILE A 380 1.83 -1.42 10.18
C ILE A 380 1.06 -1.46 11.50
N GLU A 381 0.04 -0.61 11.61
CA GLU A 381 -0.92 -0.64 12.71
C GLU A 381 -1.71 -1.96 12.65
N PHE A 382 -1.31 -2.95 13.45
CA PHE A 382 -2.08 -4.17 13.68
C PHE A 382 -3.30 -3.88 14.58
N SER A 383 -4.09 -2.86 14.26
CA SER A 383 -5.21 -2.37 15.07
C SER A 383 -6.49 -2.17 14.26
N VAL A 384 -7.06 -3.26 13.75
CA VAL A 384 -8.49 -3.35 13.46
C VAL A 384 -8.96 -4.68 14.02
N THR A 385 -9.72 -4.61 15.12
CA THR A 385 -10.36 -5.74 15.82
C THR A 385 -9.43 -6.93 16.12
N HIS A 386 -8.67 -6.82 17.22
CA HIS A 386 -7.98 -7.90 17.93
C HIS A 386 -7.61 -9.15 17.08
N LYS A 387 -6.71 -8.93 16.13
CA LYS A 387 -5.73 -9.93 15.69
C LYS A 387 -4.39 -9.21 15.61
N GLU A 388 -3.89 -8.81 16.77
CA GLU A 388 -2.44 -8.77 16.89
C GLU A 388 -1.95 -10.13 16.41
N LEU A 389 -1.01 -10.16 15.46
CA LEU A 389 -0.14 -11.32 15.30
C LEU A 389 0.62 -11.41 16.61
N ASP A 390 -0.02 -12.03 17.59
CA ASP A 390 0.44 -12.04 18.95
C ASP A 390 1.58 -13.05 19.05
N PHE A 391 2.77 -12.58 18.70
CA PHE A 391 4.01 -13.27 18.96
C PHE A 391 4.24 -13.42 20.46
N SER A 392 3.41 -12.84 21.34
CA SER A 392 3.45 -13.14 22.77
C SER A 392 3.25 -14.62 22.98
N HIS A 393 2.40 -15.35 22.25
CA HIS A 393 2.31 -16.81 22.41
C HIS A 393 3.56 -17.58 21.93
N LEU A 394 4.30 -17.08 20.94
CA LEU A 394 5.60 -17.63 20.54
C LEU A 394 6.72 -17.26 21.51
N LEU A 395 6.71 -16.03 22.02
CA LEU A 395 7.59 -15.51 23.08
C LEU A 395 7.21 -16.07 24.46
N GLU A 396 5.99 -16.56 24.63
CA GLU A 396 5.43 -17.18 25.84
C GLU A 396 5.63 -18.68 25.78
N HIS A 397 5.61 -19.30 24.60
CA HIS A 397 6.17 -20.63 24.37
C HIS A 397 7.68 -20.62 24.54
N LEU A 398 8.40 -19.64 23.96
CA LEU A 398 9.81 -19.39 24.28
C LEU A 398 9.96 -19.12 25.77
N ARG A 399 9.18 -18.24 26.42
CA ARG A 399 9.28 -18.03 27.88
C ARG A 399 8.91 -19.27 28.69
N ARG A 400 8.00 -20.15 28.27
CA ARG A 400 7.65 -21.41 28.95
C ARG A 400 8.79 -22.42 28.84
N ILE A 401 9.39 -22.51 27.66
CA ILE A 401 10.59 -23.28 27.39
C ILE A 401 11.78 -22.73 28.19
N LEU A 402 11.93 -21.40 28.25
CA LEU A 402 12.96 -20.67 28.98
C LEU A 402 12.71 -20.63 30.51
N ARG A 403 11.47 -20.84 30.98
CA ARG A 403 11.07 -21.02 32.40
C ARG A 403 11.10 -22.48 32.85
N GLY A 404 11.56 -23.42 32.01
CA GLY A 404 11.64 -24.84 32.36
C GLY A 404 10.29 -25.57 32.49
N GLN A 405 9.18 -24.96 32.08
CA GLN A 405 7.83 -25.56 32.10
C GLN A 405 7.52 -26.40 30.86
N ALA A 406 8.43 -26.42 29.88
CA ALA A 406 8.45 -27.35 28.76
C ALA A 406 9.91 -27.70 28.45
N SER A 407 10.22 -29.00 28.35
CA SER A 407 11.55 -29.49 27.97
C SER A 407 11.89 -29.00 26.56
N LEU A 408 13.08 -28.43 26.38
CA LEU A 408 13.59 -27.96 25.09
C LEU A 408 13.63 -29.09 24.02
N PHE A 409 13.66 -30.36 24.45
CA PHE A 409 13.98 -31.50 23.58
C PHE A 409 13.13 -32.77 23.78
N ASP A 410 12.16 -32.82 24.70
CA ASP A 410 11.24 -33.97 24.83
C ASP A 410 9.97 -33.84 23.99
N TRP A 411 10.09 -34.10 22.69
CA TRP A 411 8.95 -34.38 21.79
C TRP A 411 9.11 -35.77 21.19
N SER A 412 9.24 -36.81 22.02
CA SER A 412 9.26 -38.20 21.54
C SER A 412 8.07 -39.05 22.02
N ARG A 413 7.41 -38.71 23.13
CA ARG A 413 6.31 -39.55 23.67
C ARG A 413 5.22 -38.76 24.39
N SER A 414 4.24 -38.22 23.65
CA SER A 414 2.83 -38.27 24.07
C SER A 414 1.90 -37.66 23.02
N THR A 415 1.06 -38.53 22.48
CA THR A 415 -0.13 -38.25 21.69
C THR A 415 -1.22 -37.62 22.57
N SER A 416 -1.20 -36.30 22.77
CA SER A 416 -2.36 -35.56 23.32
C SER A 416 -2.41 -34.07 22.94
N LEU A 417 -1.68 -33.63 21.91
CA LEU A 417 -1.67 -32.23 21.45
C LEU A 417 -2.29 -32.01 20.07
N ALA A 418 -3.05 -32.99 19.56
CA ALA A 418 -3.86 -32.83 18.35
C ALA A 418 -5.17 -32.03 18.56
N ARG A 419 -5.41 -31.47 19.76
CA ARG A 419 -6.63 -30.70 20.08
C ARG A 419 -6.42 -29.23 20.45
N THR A 420 -5.19 -28.74 20.62
CA THR A 420 -4.92 -27.34 21.00
C THR A 420 -4.34 -26.49 19.86
N LEU A 421 -4.29 -27.03 18.64
CA LEU A 421 -3.84 -26.31 17.43
C LEU A 421 -4.93 -26.25 16.36
N SER A 422 -6.19 -26.14 16.79
CA SER A 422 -7.30 -25.69 15.94
C SER A 422 -7.61 -24.24 16.31
N PRO A 423 -7.81 -23.33 15.34
CA PRO A 423 -8.08 -21.93 15.64
C PRO A 423 -9.44 -21.84 16.33
N ARG A 424 -9.45 -21.37 17.58
CA ARG A 424 -10.70 -20.97 18.23
C ARG A 424 -10.64 -19.46 18.40
N VAL A 425 -11.55 -18.79 17.69
CA VAL A 425 -11.92 -17.40 17.95
C VAL A 425 -12.45 -17.37 19.37
N LEU A 426 -11.66 -16.79 20.28
CA LEU A 426 -12.12 -16.50 21.63
C LEU A 426 -12.06 -14.98 21.78
N GLU A 427 -13.22 -14.34 21.62
CA GLU A 427 -13.43 -12.98 22.10
C GLU A 427 -13.19 -12.98 23.60
N SER A 428 -12.19 -12.22 24.03
CA SER A 428 -11.95 -11.95 25.43
C SER A 428 -11.77 -10.45 25.58
N GLN A 429 -12.88 -9.77 25.89
CA GLN A 429 -12.79 -8.52 26.63
C GLN A 429 -12.13 -8.83 27.97
N VAL A 430 -10.99 -8.20 28.24
CA VAL A 430 -10.39 -8.20 29.57
C VAL A 430 -10.33 -6.76 30.05
N ASP A 431 -11.27 -6.47 30.94
CA ASP A 431 -11.29 -5.31 31.82
C ASP A 431 -9.94 -5.12 32.51
N ALA A 432 -9.40 -3.90 32.36
CA ALA A 432 -8.31 -3.40 33.18
C ALA A 432 -8.81 -3.12 34.60
N LYS A 433 -8.88 -4.16 35.44
CA LYS A 433 -8.84 -4.09 36.91
C LYS A 433 -8.76 -5.49 37.52
N LYS A 434 -7.54 -6.03 37.64
CA LYS A 434 -7.21 -7.06 38.64
C LYS A 434 -5.69 -7.15 38.89
N VAL A 435 -5.06 -6.00 39.13
CA VAL A 435 -3.81 -5.96 39.89
C VAL A 435 -4.20 -6.03 41.37
N THR A 436 -4.30 -7.24 41.94
CA THR A 436 -4.25 -7.58 43.39
C THR A 436 -4.90 -8.94 43.66
N ALA A 437 -4.27 -10.05 43.27
CA ALA A 437 -4.68 -11.38 43.76
C ALA A 437 -3.64 -12.49 43.50
N VAL A 438 -2.36 -12.29 43.85
CA VAL A 438 -1.38 -13.41 43.87
C VAL A 438 -0.59 -13.47 45.19
N LYS A 439 -0.89 -12.62 46.17
CA LYS A 439 -0.23 -12.64 47.48
C LYS A 439 -1.03 -13.36 48.59
N VAL A 440 -2.13 -14.06 48.26
CA VAL A 440 -3.03 -14.69 49.23
C VAL A 440 -3.19 -16.21 49.04
N ALA A 441 -2.47 -16.83 48.08
CA ALA A 441 -2.53 -18.28 47.86
C ALA A 441 -1.40 -19.09 48.56
N LEU A 442 -0.72 -18.51 49.56
CA LEU A 442 0.39 -19.17 50.29
C LEU A 442 0.23 -19.21 51.81
N SER A 443 -0.97 -18.99 52.36
CA SER A 443 -1.20 -19.19 53.79
C SER A 443 -2.59 -19.74 54.07
N SER A 444 -2.62 -20.95 54.64
CA SER A 444 -3.74 -21.60 55.36
C SER A 444 -4.84 -22.16 54.44
N GLY A 445 -4.90 -23.47 54.15
CA GLY A 445 -5.22 -24.61 55.04
C GLY A 445 -6.66 -25.08 54.69
N THR A 446 -7.10 -26.33 54.65
CA THR A 446 -6.61 -27.66 55.08
C THR A 446 -7.73 -28.64 54.73
N GLN A 447 -7.43 -29.87 54.27
CA GLN A 447 -7.90 -31.12 54.92
C GLN A 447 -7.40 -32.37 54.18
N ASN A 448 -6.55 -33.11 54.90
CA ASN A 448 -6.57 -34.57 55.09
C ASN A 448 -6.93 -35.48 53.90
N GLN A 449 -5.90 -36.02 53.26
CA GLN A 449 -5.78 -37.46 53.09
C GLN A 449 -4.41 -37.92 53.58
N LYS A 450 -4.41 -38.77 54.61
CA LYS A 450 -3.26 -39.53 55.09
C LYS A 450 -2.67 -40.29 53.90
N ILE A 451 -1.45 -39.94 53.50
CA ILE A 451 -0.54 -40.90 52.89
C ILE A 451 0.36 -41.36 54.03
N ASP A 452 0.19 -42.62 54.39
CA ASP A 452 0.90 -43.25 55.49
C ASP A 452 2.41 -43.07 55.34
N SER A 453 3.01 -42.75 56.48
CA SER A 453 4.42 -42.86 56.78
C SER A 453 4.91 -44.29 56.50
N VAL A 454 5.45 -44.52 55.31
CA VAL A 454 6.45 -45.56 55.09
C VAL A 454 7.79 -44.85 55.09
N MET A 455 8.65 -45.20 56.05
CA MET A 455 9.98 -44.64 56.23
C MET A 455 10.74 -44.53 54.90
N ALA A 456 10.91 -43.30 54.40
CA ALA A 456 11.87 -43.02 53.35
C ALA A 456 13.26 -43.12 54.00
N LYS A 457 13.90 -44.28 53.81
CA LYS A 457 15.33 -44.43 54.06
C LYS A 457 16.08 -43.25 53.41
N PRO A 458 17.09 -42.66 54.06
CA PRO A 458 17.83 -41.54 53.48
C PRO A 458 18.41 -41.95 52.11
N LEU A 459 18.45 -41.06 51.11
CA LEU A 459 18.76 -41.42 49.70
C LEU A 459 20.05 -42.27 49.56
N LYS A 460 21.03 -42.06 50.43
CA LYS A 460 22.26 -42.86 50.58
C LYS A 460 22.06 -44.38 50.71
N GLU A 461 20.89 -44.85 51.15
CA GLU A 461 20.55 -46.28 51.26
C GLU A 461 19.86 -46.84 50.00
N GLN A 462 19.63 -46.01 48.98
CA GLN A 462 19.05 -46.42 47.70
C GLN A 462 20.16 -46.71 46.69
N ALA A 463 20.04 -47.83 45.95
CA ALA A 463 21.08 -48.32 45.04
C ALA A 463 21.46 -47.35 43.89
N PHE A 464 20.63 -46.34 43.61
CA PHE A 464 20.89 -45.33 42.57
C PHE A 464 21.65 -44.10 43.09
N ALA A 465 21.78 -43.94 44.41
CA ALA A 465 22.36 -42.77 45.08
C ALA A 465 23.63 -43.13 45.87
N THR A 466 24.32 -44.19 45.46
CA THR A 466 25.68 -44.45 45.95
C THR A 466 26.62 -43.33 45.49
N PRO A 467 27.61 -42.94 46.30
CA PRO A 467 28.51 -41.82 45.98
C PRO A 467 29.24 -42.00 44.64
N GLU A 468 29.56 -43.25 44.26
CA GLU A 468 30.14 -43.57 42.95
C GLU A 468 29.18 -43.30 41.78
N LYS A 469 27.89 -43.63 41.92
CA LYS A 469 26.89 -43.39 40.88
C LYS A 469 26.55 -41.91 40.74
N VAL A 470 26.56 -41.18 41.84
CA VAL A 470 26.39 -39.72 41.83
C VAL A 470 27.61 -39.03 41.23
N ALA A 471 28.82 -39.51 41.51
CA ALA A 471 30.05 -39.05 40.85
C ALA A 471 30.01 -39.30 39.33
N GLU A 472 29.60 -40.49 38.89
CA GLU A 472 29.40 -40.82 37.47
C GLU A 472 28.38 -39.86 36.80
N LEU A 473 27.28 -39.55 37.48
CA LEU A 473 26.25 -38.63 36.98
C LEU A 473 26.78 -37.19 36.86
N VAL A 474 27.46 -36.68 37.89
CA VAL A 474 28.09 -35.34 37.87
C VAL A 474 29.13 -35.25 36.76
N GLN A 475 29.92 -36.31 36.56
CA GLN A 475 30.91 -36.36 35.50
C GLN A 475 30.27 -36.40 34.10
N LYS A 476 29.15 -37.13 33.93
CA LYS A 476 28.36 -37.13 32.68
C LYS A 476 27.76 -35.75 32.38
N VAL A 477 27.22 -35.08 33.39
CA VAL A 477 26.69 -33.71 33.24
C VAL A 477 27.82 -32.75 32.85
N LYS A 478 28.98 -32.84 33.50
CA LYS A 478 30.16 -32.05 33.14
C LYS A 478 30.61 -32.30 31.70
N SER A 479 30.68 -33.56 31.25
CA SER A 479 31.03 -33.87 29.87
C SER A 479 29.99 -33.35 28.87
N ALA A 480 28.69 -33.41 29.20
CA ALA A 480 27.64 -32.87 28.34
C ALA A 480 27.73 -31.34 28.23
N ILE A 481 28.00 -30.64 29.33
CA ILE A 481 28.23 -29.19 29.33
C ILE A 481 29.48 -28.84 28.48
N GLN A 482 30.54 -29.63 28.53
CA GLN A 482 31.78 -29.35 27.81
C GLN A 482 31.77 -29.77 26.33
N GLN A 483 30.96 -30.75 25.94
CA GLN A 483 30.94 -31.28 24.57
C GLN A 483 29.70 -30.87 23.78
N GLU A 484 28.50 -30.91 24.37
CA GLU A 484 27.25 -30.64 23.65
C GLU A 484 26.91 -29.14 23.62
N LEU A 485 27.15 -28.43 24.72
CA LEU A 485 26.81 -27.01 24.81
C LEU A 485 27.62 -26.12 23.83
N PRO A 486 28.93 -26.34 23.61
CA PRO A 486 29.68 -25.56 22.60
C PRO A 486 29.18 -25.81 21.18
N VAL A 487 28.74 -27.03 20.86
CA VAL A 487 28.15 -27.36 19.55
C VAL A 487 26.84 -26.63 19.35
N VAL A 488 26.00 -26.59 20.40
CA VAL A 488 24.75 -25.81 20.41
C VAL A 488 25.03 -24.32 20.17
N MET A 489 26.02 -23.77 20.86
CA MET A 489 26.44 -22.38 20.72
C MET A 489 27.03 -22.09 19.33
N GLY A 490 27.79 -23.02 18.76
CA GLY A 490 28.29 -22.92 17.38
C GLY A 490 27.15 -22.80 16.37
N LYS A 491 26.13 -23.67 16.48
CA LYS A 491 24.92 -23.58 15.65
C LYS A 491 24.14 -22.29 15.88
N MET A 492 23.98 -21.85 17.13
CA MET A 492 23.35 -20.55 17.42
C MET A 492 24.13 -19.38 16.80
N LYS A 493 25.47 -19.41 16.83
CA LYS A 493 26.33 -18.39 16.20
C LYS A 493 26.19 -18.40 14.67
N LEU A 494 26.03 -19.56 14.04
CA LEU A 494 25.82 -19.71 12.60
C LEU A 494 24.47 -19.14 12.14
N TYR A 495 23.37 -19.47 12.84
CA TYR A 495 22.03 -19.02 12.45
C TYR A 495 21.75 -17.58 12.86
N LEU A 496 22.16 -17.19 14.07
CA LEU A 496 21.88 -15.89 14.68
C LEU A 496 23.15 -15.04 14.71
N GLN A 497 23.26 -14.12 13.76
CA GLN A 497 24.43 -13.23 13.64
C GLN A 497 24.45 -12.15 14.73
N ASN A 498 23.28 -11.77 15.27
CA ASN A 498 23.17 -10.73 16.29
C ASN A 498 23.54 -11.26 17.70
N PRO A 499 24.60 -10.74 18.35
CA PRO A 499 25.05 -11.20 19.66
C PRO A 499 24.04 -10.94 20.78
N SER A 500 23.26 -9.87 20.71
CA SER A 500 22.23 -9.55 21.69
C SER A 500 21.11 -10.60 21.70
N THR A 501 20.66 -11.03 20.53
CA THR A 501 19.67 -12.10 20.38
C THR A 501 20.18 -13.42 20.93
N ARG A 502 21.45 -13.77 20.66
CA ARG A 502 22.08 -14.97 21.22
C ARG A 502 22.13 -14.92 22.74
N THR A 503 22.51 -13.79 23.31
CA THR A 503 22.57 -13.59 24.76
C THR A 503 21.20 -13.74 25.41
N ILE A 504 20.15 -13.16 24.79
CA ILE A 504 18.77 -13.28 25.28
C ILE A 504 18.29 -14.74 25.28
N LEU A 505 18.61 -15.50 24.23
CA LEU A 505 18.22 -16.92 24.13
C LEU A 505 19.05 -17.82 25.04
N PHE A 506 20.34 -17.52 25.25
CA PHE A 506 21.23 -18.31 26.08
C PHE A 506 21.03 -18.06 27.58
N LYS A 507 20.66 -16.84 27.99
CA LYS A 507 20.52 -16.48 29.41
C LYS A 507 19.64 -17.47 30.20
N PRO A 508 18.48 -17.93 29.72
CA PRO A 508 17.67 -18.89 30.46
C PRO A 508 18.23 -20.31 30.46
N ILE A 509 18.99 -20.69 29.42
CA ILE A 509 19.76 -21.94 29.41
C ILE A 509 20.80 -21.89 30.53
N LYS A 510 21.55 -20.79 30.62
CA LYS A 510 22.51 -20.53 31.71
C LYS A 510 21.82 -20.61 33.07
N THR A 511 20.70 -19.90 33.27
CA THR A 511 19.96 -19.91 34.54
C THR A 511 19.49 -21.31 34.92
N ASN A 512 18.90 -22.07 34.01
CA ASN A 512 18.42 -23.43 34.31
C ASN A 512 19.56 -24.39 34.66
N ILE A 513 20.70 -24.32 33.97
CA ILE A 513 21.89 -25.13 34.29
C ILE A 513 22.40 -24.78 35.69
N VAL A 514 22.52 -23.48 36.01
CA VAL A 514 22.98 -23.01 37.32
C VAL A 514 22.01 -23.41 38.42
N GLU A 515 20.69 -23.24 38.23
CA GLU A 515 19.68 -23.64 39.21
C GLU A 515 19.69 -25.15 39.47
N ALA A 516 19.78 -25.97 38.42
CA ALA A 516 19.90 -27.42 38.56
C ALA A 516 21.19 -27.81 39.32
N HIS A 517 22.31 -27.15 39.02
CA HIS A 517 23.58 -27.36 39.71
C HIS A 517 23.50 -26.95 41.19
N VAL A 518 22.81 -25.86 41.51
CA VAL A 518 22.55 -25.41 42.89
C VAL A 518 21.70 -26.42 43.67
N GLN A 519 20.65 -26.98 43.04
CA GLN A 519 19.80 -28.00 43.65
C GLN A 519 20.56 -29.29 43.93
N VAL A 520 21.39 -29.75 42.99
CA VAL A 520 22.25 -30.92 43.22
C VAL A 520 23.26 -30.63 44.34
N GLN A 521 23.85 -29.43 44.38
CA GLN A 521 24.79 -29.06 45.43
C GLN A 521 24.12 -28.97 46.82
N SER A 522 22.87 -28.52 46.91
CA SER A 522 22.13 -28.45 48.19
C SER A 522 21.75 -29.84 48.70
N LEU A 523 21.35 -30.75 47.81
CA LEU A 523 21.08 -32.16 48.13
C LEU A 523 22.36 -32.87 48.61
N LEU A 524 23.48 -32.68 47.90
CA LEU A 524 24.78 -33.20 48.31
C LEU A 524 25.18 -32.68 49.69
N LYS A 525 24.94 -31.39 49.98
CA LYS A 525 25.21 -30.77 51.28
C LYS A 525 24.42 -31.44 52.42
N ALA A 526 23.15 -31.75 52.18
CA ALA A 526 22.23 -32.28 53.19
C ALA A 526 22.44 -33.77 53.53
N GLU A 527 22.86 -34.59 52.56
CA GLU A 527 22.80 -36.05 52.72
C GLU A 527 24.14 -36.80 52.72
N TYR A 528 25.23 -36.17 52.27
CA TYR A 528 26.55 -36.81 52.10
C TYR A 528 27.62 -36.22 53.02
N SER A 529 28.53 -37.08 53.48
CA SER A 529 29.68 -36.73 54.32
C SER A 529 30.72 -35.88 53.56
N PRO A 530 31.60 -35.13 54.25
CA PRO A 530 32.65 -34.34 53.59
C PRO A 530 33.65 -35.17 52.78
N GLU A 531 33.83 -36.45 53.09
CA GLU A 531 34.73 -37.36 52.35
C GLU A 531 34.08 -37.84 51.05
N GLU A 532 32.80 -38.20 51.08
CA GLU A 532 32.03 -38.61 49.89
C GLU A 532 31.84 -37.45 48.89
N LYS A 533 31.72 -36.21 49.40
CA LYS A 533 31.68 -35.00 48.56
C LYS A 533 32.96 -34.79 47.75
N ARG A 534 34.12 -35.18 48.29
CA ARG A 534 35.40 -35.11 47.57
C ARG A 534 35.45 -36.13 46.43
N THR A 535 34.84 -37.31 46.62
CA THR A 535 34.73 -38.34 45.59
C THR A 535 33.81 -37.93 44.44
N ILE A 536 32.76 -37.15 44.71
CA ILE A 536 31.80 -36.68 43.70
C ILE A 536 32.34 -35.52 42.84
N ASN A 537 33.33 -34.77 43.36
CA ASN A 537 34.11 -33.75 42.63
C ASN A 537 33.29 -32.78 41.73
N MET A 538 32.31 -32.12 42.34
CA MET A 538 31.42 -31.17 41.66
C MET A 538 32.07 -29.78 41.55
N VAL A 539 31.99 -29.17 40.37
CA VAL A 539 32.53 -27.83 40.08
C VAL A 539 31.83 -26.77 40.94
N SER A 540 32.56 -25.72 41.37
CA SER A 540 31.96 -24.65 42.15
C SER A 540 30.99 -23.80 41.29
N ILE A 541 29.98 -23.21 41.91
CA ILE A 541 29.01 -22.33 41.22
C ILE A 541 29.70 -21.19 40.45
N PRO A 542 30.67 -20.43 41.02
CA PRO A 542 31.32 -19.35 40.29
C PRO A 542 32.18 -19.84 39.11
N GLU A 543 32.80 -21.02 39.21
CA GLU A 543 33.55 -21.61 38.10
C GLU A 543 32.62 -22.06 36.96
N LEU A 544 31.45 -22.62 37.28
CA LEU A 544 30.44 -23.00 36.29
C LEU A 544 29.86 -21.77 35.59
N GLU A 545 29.59 -20.69 36.33
CA GLU A 545 29.11 -19.43 35.73
C GLU A 545 30.13 -18.83 34.78
N ALA A 546 31.41 -18.84 35.14
CA ALA A 546 32.50 -18.38 34.29
C ALA A 546 32.68 -19.26 33.03
N GLU A 547 32.56 -20.59 33.16
CA GLU A 547 32.61 -21.51 32.02
C GLU A 547 31.46 -21.28 31.04
N LEU A 548 30.25 -20.98 31.55
CA LEU A 548 29.08 -20.65 30.73
C LEU A 548 29.19 -19.26 30.06
N ASP A 549 29.79 -18.28 30.72
CA ASP A 549 29.99 -16.94 30.15
C ASP A 549 31.01 -16.94 29.00
N ASN A 550 32.01 -17.82 29.05
CA ASN A 550 33.00 -17.97 27.98
C ASN A 550 32.44 -18.54 26.66
N LEU A 551 31.21 -19.07 26.66
CA LEU A 551 30.58 -19.68 25.49
C LEU A 551 29.77 -18.71 24.60
N LEU A 552 29.43 -17.53 25.13
CA LEU A 552 28.72 -16.46 24.41
C LEU A 552 29.55 -15.86 23.28
#